data_AF-A0A432LRI7-F1
#
_entry.id   AF-A0A432LRI7-F1
#
_cell.length_a   1.000
_cell.length_b   1.000
_cell.length_c   1.000
_cell.angle_alpha   90.00
_cell.angle_beta   90.00
_cell.angle_gamma   90.00
#
_symmetry.space_group_name_H-M   'P 1'
#
loop_
_entity.id
_entity.type
_entity.pdbx_description
1 polymer ?
#
loop_
_entity_poly.entity_id
_entity_poly.type
_entity_poly.pdbx_seq_one_letter_code
_entity_poly.pdbx_strand_id
1 'polypeptide(L)'
;MTDTIEWLETIGKNANLRHAPAEELAHTLEEAGASEALKAAVKFEDSSRLSTELGNKPMKVDHNPHTGGHEEEGPDHDDGQDAPSQPPKPTPSEPSPGK
;
A
#
# COMPACT_ATOMS: atom_id res chain seq x y z
N MET A 1 11.59 11.72 21.52
CA MET A 1 11.88 10.41 20.90
C MET A 1 12.63 10.67 19.60
N THR A 2 13.82 11.24 19.69
CA THR A 2 14.65 11.47 18.50
C THR A 2 15.24 10.13 18.05
N ASP A 3 15.54 9.26 19.01
CA ASP A 3 16.18 7.96 18.78
C ASP A 3 15.38 7.04 17.84
N THR A 4 14.05 6.93 17.98
CA THR A 4 13.23 6.10 17.07
C THR A 4 13.29 6.63 15.63
N ILE A 5 13.23 7.95 15.44
CA ILE A 5 13.26 8.57 14.11
C ILE A 5 14.65 8.41 13.47
N GLU A 6 15.72 8.68 14.23
CA GLU A 6 17.11 8.50 13.77
C GLU A 6 17.36 7.04 13.35
N TRP A 7 16.82 6.07 14.08
CA TRP A 7 16.91 4.66 13.71
C TRP A 7 16.12 4.32 12.44
N LEU A 8 14.89 4.84 12.30
CA LEU A 8 14.10 4.67 11.09
C LEU A 8 14.80 5.28 9.86
N GLU A 9 15.40 6.45 10.01
CA GLU A 9 16.19 7.08 8.96
C GLU A 9 17.45 6.27 8.62
N THR A 10 18.15 5.75 9.62
CA THR A 10 19.35 4.94 9.44
C THR A 10 19.02 3.64 8.68
N ILE A 11 17.92 2.97 9.05
CA ILE A 11 17.44 1.78 8.35
C ILE A 11 17.02 2.13 6.92
N GLY A 12 16.34 3.27 6.72
CA GLY A 12 15.92 3.72 5.38
C GLY A 12 17.08 4.07 4.45
N LYS A 13 18.16 4.67 4.98
CA LYS A 13 19.37 5.07 4.24
C LYS A 13 20.32 3.90 4.00
N ASN A 14 20.38 2.93 4.92
CA ASN A 14 21.31 1.81 4.84
C ASN A 14 20.65 0.58 4.20
N ALA A 15 21.03 0.30 2.94
CA ALA A 15 20.51 -0.84 2.20
C ALA A 15 20.74 -2.20 2.92
N ASN A 16 21.85 -2.36 3.65
CA ASN A 16 22.12 -3.59 4.38
C ASN A 16 21.11 -3.78 5.51
N LEU A 17 20.75 -2.73 6.25
CA LEU A 17 19.76 -2.82 7.32
C LEU A 17 18.35 -3.04 6.78
N ARG A 18 18.03 -2.46 5.61
CA ARG A 18 16.73 -2.67 4.95
C ARG A 18 16.53 -4.11 4.47
N HIS A 19 17.60 -4.81 4.12
CA HIS A 19 17.56 -6.18 3.63
C HIS A 19 18.07 -7.20 4.66
N ALA A 20 18.43 -6.75 5.86
CA ALA A 20 18.86 -7.63 6.93
C ALA A 20 17.69 -8.53 7.36
N PRO A 21 17.97 -9.79 7.75
CA PRO A 21 16.96 -10.64 8.35
C PRO A 21 16.44 -10.01 9.64
N ALA A 22 15.15 -10.19 9.90
CA ALA A 22 14.46 -9.55 11.03
C ALA A 22 15.13 -9.84 12.39
N GLU A 23 15.70 -11.04 12.57
CA GLU A 23 16.41 -11.39 13.81
C GLU A 23 17.70 -10.59 14.02
N GLU A 24 18.48 -10.37 12.94
CA GLU A 24 19.73 -9.59 12.99
C GLU A 24 19.43 -8.10 13.19
N LEU A 25 18.38 -7.59 12.53
CA LEU A 25 17.93 -6.22 12.72
C LEU A 25 17.39 -6.00 14.14
N ALA A 26 16.65 -6.96 14.70
CA ALA A 26 16.14 -6.89 16.06
C ALA A 26 17.28 -6.87 17.09
N HIS A 27 18.33 -7.70 16.91
CA HIS A 27 19.51 -7.69 17.77
C HIS A 27 20.23 -6.34 17.72
N THR A 28 20.45 -5.81 16.51
CA THR A 28 21.10 -4.50 16.32
C THR A 28 20.32 -3.38 17.03
N LEU A 29 18.99 -3.41 16.94
CA LEU A 29 18.11 -2.45 17.60
C LEU A 29 18.09 -2.61 19.13
N GLU A 30 18.25 -3.83 19.64
CA GLU A 30 18.36 -4.10 21.07
C GLU A 30 19.68 -3.57 21.64
N GLU A 31 20.80 -3.83 20.98
CA GLU A 31 22.12 -3.31 21.38
C GLU A 31 22.18 -1.78 21.32
N ALA A 32 21.46 -1.19 20.37
CA ALA A 32 21.34 0.25 20.21
C ALA A 32 20.39 0.93 21.22
N GLY A 33 19.66 0.16 22.04
CA GLY A 33 18.68 0.72 22.97
C GLY A 33 17.47 1.36 22.28
N ALA A 34 17.07 0.84 21.10
CA ALA A 34 15.91 1.36 20.37
C ALA A 34 14.59 1.13 21.12
N SER A 35 13.55 1.89 20.73
CA SER A 35 12.25 1.82 21.40
C SER A 35 11.62 0.42 21.33
N GLU A 36 10.85 0.10 22.36
CA GLU A 36 10.07 -1.15 22.44
C GLU A 36 9.13 -1.32 21.24
N ALA A 37 8.57 -0.21 20.73
CA ALA A 37 7.69 -0.22 19.57
C ALA A 37 8.45 -0.60 18.29
N LEU A 38 9.67 -0.07 18.09
CA LEU A 38 10.49 -0.39 16.93
C LEU A 38 10.99 -1.84 16.97
N LYS A 39 11.44 -2.32 18.13
CA LYS A 39 11.82 -3.72 18.32
C LYS A 39 10.65 -4.69 18.07
N ALA A 40 9.45 -4.34 18.55
CA ALA A 40 8.25 -5.15 18.31
C ALA A 40 7.85 -5.18 16.82
N ALA A 41 7.99 -4.05 16.12
CA ALA A 41 7.69 -3.97 14.69
C ALA A 41 8.62 -4.85 13.86
N VAL A 42 9.90 -4.96 14.22
CA VAL A 42 10.83 -5.84 13.51
C VAL A 42 10.61 -7.31 13.89
N LYS A 43 10.39 -7.62 15.18
CA LYS A 43 10.29 -9.01 15.66
C LYS A 43 8.97 -9.69 15.31
N PHE A 44 7.86 -8.95 15.35
CA PHE A 44 6.51 -9.48 15.15
C PHE A 44 5.87 -9.00 13.84
N GLU A 45 6.58 -8.22 13.04
CA GLU A 45 6.03 -7.53 11.87
C GLU A 45 4.82 -6.63 12.21
N ASP A 46 4.66 -6.25 13.49
CA ASP A 46 3.54 -5.43 13.97
C ASP A 46 3.92 -3.95 14.03
N SER A 47 3.51 -3.19 13.03
CA SER A 47 3.71 -1.74 12.97
C SER A 47 2.68 -0.93 13.77
N SER A 48 1.71 -1.59 14.42
CA SER A 48 0.62 -0.95 15.18
C SER A 48 1.14 -0.14 16.37
N ARG A 49 2.10 -0.71 17.11
CA ARG A 49 2.76 -0.04 18.24
C ARG A 49 3.56 1.17 17.79
N LEU A 50 4.32 1.02 16.71
CA LEU A 50 5.11 2.10 16.12
C LEU A 50 4.23 3.23 15.57
N SER A 51 3.10 2.87 14.95
CA SER A 51 2.10 3.82 14.46
C SER A 51 1.49 4.64 15.60
N THR A 52 1.23 4.00 16.75
CA THR A 52 0.72 4.68 17.95
C THR A 52 1.78 5.63 18.53
N GLU A 53 3.03 5.18 18.63
CA GLU A 53 4.17 5.97 19.12
C GLU A 53 4.41 7.21 18.24
N LEU A 54 4.31 7.06 16.92
CA LEU A 54 4.48 8.15 15.95
C LEU A 54 3.24 9.05 15.81
N GLY A 55 2.13 8.71 16.49
CA GLY A 55 0.89 9.48 16.40
C GLY A 55 0.21 9.39 15.03
N ASN A 56 0.44 8.31 14.27
CA ASN A 56 -0.19 8.09 12.97
C ASN A 56 -1.71 7.93 13.16
N LYS A 57 -2.48 8.74 12.44
CA LYS A 57 -3.95 8.72 12.47
C LYS A 57 -4.42 8.34 11.07
N PRO A 58 -5.16 7.23 10.90
CA PRO A 58 -5.68 6.87 9.59
C PRO A 58 -6.60 7.98 9.11
N MET A 59 -6.21 8.64 8.01
CA MET A 59 -7.05 9.61 7.35
C MET A 59 -8.18 8.87 6.65
N LYS A 60 -9.40 8.98 7.18
CA LYS A 60 -10.59 8.50 6.49
C LYS A 60 -10.87 9.50 5.38
N VAL A 61 -10.58 9.13 4.15
CA VAL A 61 -11.06 9.86 2.99
C VAL A 61 -12.48 9.38 2.74
N ASP A 62 -13.44 10.28 2.91
CA ASP A 62 -14.80 10.07 2.41
C ASP A 62 -14.72 10.06 0.89
N HIS A 63 -14.49 8.88 0.31
CA HIS A 63 -14.68 8.66 -1.12
C HIS A 63 -16.17 8.73 -1.37
N ASN A 64 -16.72 9.93 -1.47
CA ASN A 64 -17.99 10.12 -2.12
C ASN A 64 -17.73 9.80 -3.60
N PRO A 65 -18.30 8.73 -4.18
CA PRO A 65 -18.18 8.50 -5.61
C PRO A 65 -18.89 9.66 -6.30
N HIS A 66 -18.14 10.71 -6.63
CA HIS A 66 -18.58 11.72 -7.55
C HIS A 66 -18.50 11.05 -8.91
N THR A 67 -19.58 10.37 -9.31
CA THR A 67 -19.82 10.05 -10.72
C THR A 67 -20.07 11.38 -11.40
N GLY A 68 -18.99 12.10 -11.71
CA GLY A 68 -19.04 13.25 -12.60
C GLY A 68 -19.75 12.79 -13.86
N GLY A 69 -20.81 13.50 -14.24
CA GLY A 69 -21.68 13.11 -15.34
C GLY A 69 -20.85 12.72 -16.55
N HIS A 70 -20.91 11.44 -16.91
CA HIS A 70 -20.38 10.92 -18.14
C HIS A 70 -21.16 11.60 -19.28
N GLU A 71 -20.60 12.66 -19.85
CA GLU A 71 -21.06 13.15 -21.14
C GLU A 71 -20.71 12.09 -22.18
N GLU A 72 -21.75 11.54 -22.80
CA GLU A 72 -21.65 10.42 -23.74
C GLU A 72 -21.03 10.94 -25.03
N GLU A 73 -19.69 10.99 -25.09
CA GLU A 73 -18.98 11.11 -26.35
C GLU A 73 -19.25 9.84 -27.16
N GLY A 74 -20.09 9.99 -28.18
CA GLY A 74 -20.43 8.94 -29.13
C GLY A 74 -19.18 8.33 -29.78
N PRO A 75 -19.28 7.11 -30.32
CA PRO A 75 -18.11 6.35 -30.73
C PRO A 75 -17.63 6.86 -32.09
N ASP A 76 -16.48 7.54 -32.11
CA ASP A 76 -15.62 7.58 -33.30
C ASP A 76 -14.35 6.79 -33.02
N HIS A 77 -14.35 5.62 -33.62
CA HIS A 77 -13.33 4.59 -33.66
C HIS A 77 -12.18 5.04 -34.57
N ASP A 78 -10.97 5.20 -34.03
CA ASP A 78 -9.72 5.02 -34.80
C ASP A 78 -8.59 4.60 -33.84
N ASP A 79 -8.65 3.34 -33.36
CA ASP A 79 -7.57 2.73 -32.59
C ASP A 79 -6.70 1.88 -33.53
N GLY A 80 -5.70 2.54 -34.10
CA GLY A 80 -4.56 1.87 -34.72
C GLY A 80 -3.80 1.03 -33.68
N GLN A 81 -4.08 -0.27 -33.68
CA GLN A 81 -3.20 -1.41 -33.30
C GLN A 81 -1.95 -1.11 -32.46
N ASP A 82 -1.92 -1.61 -31.20
CA ASP A 82 -0.93 -2.62 -30.76
C ASP A 82 -1.26 -3.27 -29.38
N ALA A 83 -1.62 -4.57 -29.40
CA ALA A 83 -1.47 -5.64 -28.38
C ALA A 83 -2.12 -5.54 -26.96
N PRO A 84 -2.29 -6.67 -26.20
CA PRO A 84 -2.42 -8.10 -26.55
C PRO A 84 -3.74 -8.75 -26.05
N SER A 85 -4.07 -9.92 -26.61
CA SER A 85 -5.30 -10.70 -26.35
C SER A 85 -5.59 -11.00 -24.87
N GLN A 86 -6.73 -10.54 -24.35
CA GLN A 86 -7.38 -11.15 -23.18
C GLN A 86 -8.54 -12.04 -23.65
N PRO A 87 -8.74 -13.24 -23.06
CA PRO A 87 -9.92 -14.05 -23.33
C PRO A 87 -11.18 -13.36 -22.78
N PRO A 88 -12.35 -13.51 -23.45
CA PRO A 88 -13.55 -12.79 -23.08
C PRO A 88 -14.13 -13.31 -21.75
N LYS A 89 -14.51 -12.39 -20.86
CA LYS A 89 -15.32 -12.68 -19.67
C LYS A 89 -16.77 -12.95 -20.13
N PRO A 90 -17.48 -13.95 -19.58
CA PRO A 90 -18.88 -14.20 -19.94
C PRO A 90 -19.77 -13.06 -19.42
N THR A 91 -20.60 -12.50 -20.29
CA THR A 91 -21.56 -11.44 -19.99
C THR A 91 -22.80 -12.00 -19.25
N PRO A 92 -23.39 -11.25 -18.30
CA PRO A 92 -24.69 -11.62 -17.74
C PRO A 92 -25.80 -11.37 -18.78
N SER A 93 -26.61 -12.40 -19.05
CA SER A 93 -27.76 -12.30 -19.95
C SER A 93 -28.90 -11.53 -19.28
N GLU A 94 -29.31 -10.40 -19.85
CA GLU A 94 -30.57 -9.71 -19.56
C GLU A 94 -31.60 -10.07 -20.67
N PRO A 95 -32.91 -10.18 -20.37
CA PRO A 95 -33.83 -11.02 -21.11
C PRO A 95 -34.37 -10.38 -22.39
N SER A 96 -34.64 -11.21 -23.40
CA SER A 96 -35.20 -10.82 -24.69
C SER A 96 -36.62 -10.22 -24.55
N PRO A 97 -36.96 -9.15 -25.30
CA PRO A 97 -38.35 -8.77 -25.54
C PRO A 97 -38.88 -9.51 -26.77
N GLY A 98 -39.85 -10.40 -26.58
CA GLY A 98 -40.51 -11.16 -27.63
C GLY A 98 -42.00 -10.79 -27.74
N LYS A 99 -42.35 -10.28 -28.92
CA LYS A 99 -43.66 -10.02 -29.56
C LYS A 99 -44.90 -10.73 -29.03
#